data_AF-A0A9P9CN97-F1
#
_entry.id   AF-A0A9P9CN97-F1
#
_cell.length_a   1.000
_cell.length_b   1.000
_cell.length_c   1.000
_cell.angle_alpha   90.00
_cell.angle_beta   90.00
_cell.angle_gamma   90.00
#
_symmetry.space_group_name_H-M   'P 1'
#
loop_
_entity.id
_entity.type
_entity.pdbx_description
1 polymer ?
#
loop_
_entity_poly.entity_id
_entity_poly.type
_entity_poly.pdbx_seq_one_letter_code
_entity_poly.pdbx_strand_id
1 'polypeptide(L)'
;MPVPDLETLFGPPLPRNFPKLHELRDYVAQICKLDRPAFPGSQPVSFSKADIRKLETREYWVCEKSDGVRVLMLVLQIEDTHEVWLIDRRNDYREAKGFYFPHPADKTRPLGSSLFDGELLIDVNRTTGQHTTRLLVFDCLVCDQQNVMHKLLESRYGRLHESFLKPFQRMLREVPHMQSQLQFQLGVKKMELSYGVDKVLNERDTVRQSVTQSPASLTTFRCRLKWKPPNENSIDFKIELRFPPAQSGANAGGPDMRAKPLGGQDYEYHDLVDLDDAEWERMKASGEQYDDRIAEFNWNKERQTWQFMRFRDDKQHANNVSIVDKIIVSIVDGVRKMREGSIDTHQLLQHLPEIRHASKTLPAAAATSRPPHTNGHGHRQGQRPPQPPLPTFKSGQPVSTRALAPKQKKYHVGNRFSKVGGPPQILGWQR
;
A
#
# COMPACT_ATOMS: atom_id res chain seq x y z
N MET A 1 -3.10 -12.13 -11.64
CA MET A 1 -3.63 -13.19 -10.75
C MET A 1 -4.98 -12.72 -10.24
N PRO A 2 -5.94 -13.61 -9.98
CA PRO A 2 -7.20 -13.21 -9.34
C PRO A 2 -6.90 -12.62 -7.95
N VAL A 3 -7.53 -11.49 -7.63
CA VAL A 3 -7.45 -10.87 -6.31
C VAL A 3 -8.50 -11.54 -5.42
N PRO A 4 -8.17 -11.98 -4.19
CA PRO A 4 -9.16 -12.56 -3.30
C PRO A 4 -10.28 -11.57 -2.97
N ASP A 5 -11.52 -12.03 -2.99
CA ASP A 5 -12.65 -11.29 -2.44
C ASP A 5 -12.93 -11.76 -1.01
N LEU A 6 -12.79 -10.84 -0.05
CA LEU A 6 -12.93 -11.19 1.36
C LEU A 6 -14.36 -11.57 1.74
N GLU A 7 -15.36 -10.98 1.08
CA GLU A 7 -16.76 -11.24 1.42
C GLU A 7 -17.21 -12.62 0.91
N THR A 8 -16.80 -12.99 -0.29
CA THR A 8 -17.01 -14.34 -0.82
C THR A 8 -16.31 -15.41 0.04
N LEU A 9 -15.11 -15.12 0.55
CA LEU A 9 -14.31 -16.10 1.29
C LEU A 9 -14.72 -16.24 2.77
N PHE A 10 -15.11 -15.15 3.43
CA PHE A 10 -15.31 -15.10 4.89
C PHE A 10 -16.68 -14.57 5.31
N GLY A 11 -17.57 -14.23 4.37
CA GLY A 11 -18.82 -13.53 4.66
C GLY A 11 -18.60 -12.04 4.95
N PRO A 12 -19.68 -11.25 5.19
CA PRO A 12 -19.61 -9.82 5.44
C PRO A 12 -18.81 -9.48 6.71
N PRO A 13 -18.24 -8.26 6.82
CA PRO A 13 -17.54 -7.87 8.04
C PRO A 13 -18.53 -7.70 9.19
N LEU A 14 -18.03 -7.75 10.43
CA LEU A 14 -18.85 -7.43 11.60
C LEU A 14 -19.53 -6.05 11.42
N PRO A 15 -20.85 -5.95 11.65
CA PRO A 15 -21.57 -4.69 11.53
C PRO A 15 -21.00 -3.62 12.47
N ARG A 16 -21.01 -2.36 12.02
CA ARG A 16 -20.41 -1.24 12.78
C ARG A 16 -21.04 -0.98 14.15
N ASN A 17 -22.30 -1.38 14.32
CA ASN A 17 -23.09 -1.26 15.54
C ASN A 17 -22.98 -2.51 16.44
N PHE A 18 -22.23 -3.53 16.05
CA PHE A 18 -22.12 -4.77 16.80
C PHE A 18 -21.12 -4.60 17.96
N PRO A 19 -21.50 -4.82 19.24
CA PRO A 19 -20.63 -4.55 20.39
C PRO A 19 -19.27 -5.24 20.33
N LYS A 20 -19.22 -6.50 19.88
CA LYS A 20 -17.98 -7.28 19.72
C LYS A 20 -16.96 -6.58 18.81
N LEU A 21 -17.39 -5.81 17.81
CA LEU A 21 -16.46 -5.06 16.95
C LEU A 21 -15.71 -3.98 17.74
N HIS A 22 -16.40 -3.29 18.66
CA HIS A 22 -15.78 -2.29 19.53
C HIS A 22 -14.80 -2.95 20.50
N GLU A 23 -15.21 -4.05 21.13
CA GLU A 23 -14.36 -4.84 22.03
C GLU A 23 -13.07 -5.32 21.33
N LEU A 24 -13.19 -5.87 20.11
CA LEU A 24 -12.04 -6.32 19.33
C LEU A 24 -11.10 -5.17 18.98
N ARG A 25 -11.65 -4.02 18.56
CA ARG A 25 -10.85 -2.84 18.21
C ARG A 25 -10.13 -2.26 19.43
N ASP A 26 -10.80 -2.19 20.57
CA ASP A 26 -10.21 -1.72 21.83
C ASP A 26 -9.15 -2.69 22.33
N TYR A 27 -9.39 -4.00 22.23
CA TYR A 27 -8.41 -5.02 22.56
C TYR A 27 -7.16 -4.92 21.69
N VAL A 28 -7.33 -4.79 20.37
CA VAL A 28 -6.21 -4.59 19.43
C VAL A 28 -5.43 -3.32 19.77
N ALA A 29 -6.11 -2.21 20.10
CA ALA A 29 -5.47 -0.99 20.55
C ALA A 29 -4.65 -1.21 21.82
N GLN A 30 -5.21 -1.93 22.81
CA GLN A 30 -4.56 -2.23 24.08
C GLN A 30 -3.30 -3.07 23.89
N ILE A 31 -3.36 -4.20 23.18
CA ILE A 31 -2.18 -5.06 22.96
C ILE A 31 -1.13 -4.36 22.08
N CYS A 32 -1.56 -3.48 21.18
CA CYS A 32 -0.67 -2.66 20.37
C CYS A 32 -0.16 -1.40 21.09
N LYS A 33 -0.69 -1.07 22.28
CA LYS A 33 -0.39 0.17 23.03
C LYS A 33 -0.66 1.43 22.20
N LEU A 34 -1.82 1.49 21.54
CA LEU A 34 -2.29 2.66 20.82
C LEU A 34 -3.18 3.52 21.70
N ASP A 35 -3.14 4.84 21.50
CA ASP A 35 -4.02 5.78 22.21
C ASP A 35 -5.49 5.69 21.79
N ARG A 36 -5.77 5.07 20.63
CA ARG A 36 -7.11 4.95 20.06
C ARG A 36 -7.27 3.66 19.24
N PRO A 37 -8.50 3.16 19.05
CA PRO A 37 -8.84 1.97 18.25
C PRO A 37 -8.68 2.16 16.73
N ALA A 38 -7.47 2.52 16.30
CA ALA A 38 -7.09 2.65 14.90
C ALA A 38 -6.42 1.38 14.37
N PHE A 39 -6.42 1.23 13.04
CA PHE A 39 -5.69 0.14 12.36
C PHE A 39 -4.18 0.23 12.67
N PRO A 40 -3.56 -0.78 13.30
CA PRO A 40 -2.17 -0.70 13.78
C PRO A 40 -1.12 -0.94 12.67
N GLY A 41 -1.53 -1.48 11.51
CA GLY A 41 -0.60 -1.84 10.44
C GLY A 41 0.02 -0.63 9.75
N SER A 42 1.36 -0.60 9.63
CA SER A 42 2.08 0.50 8.98
C SER A 42 1.75 0.62 7.49
N GLN A 43 1.51 1.82 6.96
CA GLN A 43 1.28 2.00 5.51
C GLN A 43 2.60 2.22 4.75
N PRO A 44 2.81 1.57 3.60
CA PRO A 44 4.02 1.76 2.81
C PRO A 44 4.05 3.13 2.09
N VAL A 45 5.24 3.71 1.98
CA VAL A 45 5.52 4.93 1.19
C VAL A 45 6.16 4.55 -0.13
N SER A 46 5.87 5.28 -1.22
CA SER A 46 6.50 5.01 -2.52
C SER A 46 8.01 5.24 -2.47
N PHE A 47 8.77 4.31 -3.04
CA PHE A 47 10.22 4.35 -3.13
C PHE A 47 10.67 5.25 -4.29
N SER A 48 11.48 6.26 -3.98
CA SER A 48 12.03 7.23 -4.92
C SER A 48 13.55 7.13 -5.02
N LYS A 49 14.15 7.81 -6.00
CA LYS A 49 15.61 7.94 -6.11
C LYS A 49 16.28 8.48 -4.84
N ALA A 50 15.62 9.38 -4.12
CA ALA A 50 16.16 9.93 -2.87
C ALA A 50 16.25 8.87 -1.75
N ASP A 51 15.47 7.81 -1.84
CA ASP A 51 15.45 6.72 -0.87
C ASP A 51 16.58 5.70 -1.09
N ILE A 52 17.27 5.71 -2.23
CA ILE A 52 18.40 4.82 -2.51
C ILE A 52 19.49 4.97 -1.44
N ARG A 53 19.81 6.21 -1.05
CA ARG A 53 20.78 6.49 0.03
C ARG A 53 20.37 5.89 1.38
N LYS A 54 19.09 5.64 1.62
CA LYS A 54 18.63 4.98 2.85
C LYS A 54 19.05 3.51 2.88
N LEU A 55 19.10 2.86 1.72
CA LEU A 55 19.58 1.47 1.59
C LEU A 55 21.10 1.37 1.76
N GLU A 56 21.83 2.43 1.40
CA GLU A 56 23.29 2.54 1.58
C GLU A 56 23.70 2.90 3.02
N THR A 57 22.76 3.29 3.88
CA THR A 57 23.06 3.78 5.23
C THR A 57 22.33 3.03 6.33
N ARG A 58 21.41 2.12 5.99
CA ARG A 58 20.59 1.36 6.94
C ARG A 58 20.33 -0.03 6.38
N GLU A 59 20.22 -1.00 7.28
CA GLU A 59 19.80 -2.34 6.90
C GLU A 59 18.31 -2.36 6.52
N TYR A 60 18.02 -2.82 5.30
CA TYR A 60 16.68 -3.09 4.78
C TYR A 60 16.52 -4.56 4.43
N TRP A 61 15.29 -5.04 4.56
CA TRP A 61 14.85 -6.34 4.05
C TRP A 61 13.96 -6.11 2.82
N VAL A 62 13.95 -7.05 1.88
CA VAL A 62 13.27 -6.95 0.59
C VAL A 62 12.52 -8.24 0.26
N CYS A 63 11.33 -8.12 -0.33
CA CYS A 63 10.55 -9.23 -0.86
C CYS A 63 9.74 -8.79 -2.08
N GLU A 64 9.14 -9.74 -2.82
CA GLU A 64 8.24 -9.34 -3.90
C GLU A 64 7.04 -8.58 -3.35
N LYS A 65 6.58 -7.58 -4.10
CA LYS A 65 5.30 -6.95 -3.84
C LYS A 65 4.23 -7.84 -4.48
N SER A 66 3.44 -8.51 -3.67
CA SER A 66 2.31 -9.29 -4.19
C SER A 66 1.13 -8.37 -4.47
N ASP A 67 0.17 -8.87 -5.25
CA ASP A 67 -1.05 -8.16 -5.61
C ASP A 67 -2.26 -8.78 -4.91
N GLY A 68 -2.19 -8.84 -3.57
CA GLY A 68 -3.20 -9.46 -2.73
C GLY A 68 -3.98 -8.47 -1.87
N VAL A 69 -4.86 -9.02 -1.04
CA VAL A 69 -5.57 -8.23 -0.03
C VAL A 69 -4.75 -8.23 1.25
N ARG A 70 -4.23 -7.06 1.64
CA ARG A 70 -3.54 -6.90 2.92
C ARG A 70 -4.53 -7.02 4.06
N VAL A 71 -4.24 -7.93 5.00
CA VAL A 71 -4.99 -8.14 6.23
C VAL A 71 -4.04 -8.31 7.40
N LEU A 72 -4.44 -7.86 8.58
CA LEU A 72 -3.83 -8.34 9.82
C LEU A 72 -4.58 -9.59 10.26
N MET A 73 -3.87 -10.58 10.78
CA MET A 73 -4.46 -11.76 11.40
C MET A 73 -4.31 -11.63 12.91
N LEU A 74 -5.44 -11.40 13.59
CA LEU A 74 -5.55 -11.44 15.04
C LEU A 74 -5.87 -12.87 15.45
N VAL A 75 -4.98 -13.45 16.23
CA VAL A 75 -5.23 -14.67 17.01
C VAL A 75 -5.64 -14.21 18.39
N LEU A 76 -6.76 -14.70 18.89
CA LEU A 76 -7.35 -14.27 20.16
C LEU A 76 -7.64 -15.50 21.02
N GLN A 77 -6.95 -15.58 22.15
CA GLN A 77 -7.22 -16.59 23.17
C GLN A 77 -8.14 -15.98 24.22
N ILE A 78 -9.39 -16.46 24.31
CA ILE A 78 -10.35 -16.08 25.35
C ILE A 78 -10.78 -17.35 26.07
N GLU A 79 -10.45 -17.47 27.35
CA GLU A 79 -10.76 -18.67 28.15
C GLU A 79 -10.28 -19.94 27.43
N ASP A 80 -11.20 -20.83 27.06
CA ASP A 80 -10.94 -22.08 26.32
C ASP A 80 -11.14 -21.95 24.80
N THR A 81 -11.48 -20.74 24.32
CA THR A 81 -11.71 -20.47 22.89
C THR A 81 -10.50 -19.83 22.23
N HIS A 82 -10.28 -20.25 20.98
CA HIS A 82 -9.18 -19.77 20.14
C HIS A 82 -9.77 -19.19 18.85
N GLU A 83 -10.08 -17.90 18.87
CA GLU A 83 -10.69 -17.20 17.74
C GLU A 83 -9.61 -16.63 16.81
N VAL A 84 -9.88 -16.62 15.50
CA VAL A 84 -9.01 -15.98 14.51
C VAL A 84 -9.82 -14.96 13.72
N TRP A 85 -9.30 -13.74 13.62
CA TRP A 85 -9.94 -12.63 12.95
C TRP A 85 -9.01 -12.03 11.90
N LEU A 86 -9.52 -11.77 10.71
CA LEU A 86 -8.86 -11.00 9.67
C LEU A 86 -9.33 -9.55 9.72
N ILE A 87 -8.38 -8.62 9.75
CA ILE A 87 -8.61 -7.18 9.88
C ILE A 87 -8.10 -6.50 8.61
N ASP A 88 -9.00 -5.88 7.85
CA ASP A 88 -8.61 -5.18 6.63
C ASP A 88 -8.13 -3.74 6.89
N ARG A 89 -7.74 -3.02 5.83
CA ARG A 89 -7.27 -1.62 5.93
C ARG A 89 -8.33 -0.63 6.41
N ARG A 90 -9.62 -0.98 6.31
CA ARG A 90 -10.74 -0.17 6.81
C ARG A 90 -10.99 -0.43 8.30
N ASN A 91 -10.19 -1.29 8.92
CA ASN A 91 -10.33 -1.76 10.30
C ASN A 91 -11.64 -2.56 10.49
N ASP A 92 -12.10 -3.23 9.44
CA ASP A 92 -13.26 -4.12 9.46
C ASP A 92 -12.78 -5.56 9.73
N TYR A 93 -13.57 -6.30 10.53
CA TYR A 93 -13.18 -7.59 11.11
C TYR A 93 -14.03 -8.71 10.51
N ARG A 94 -13.38 -9.81 10.11
CA ARG A 94 -14.02 -11.03 9.60
C ARG A 94 -13.45 -12.24 10.33
N GLU A 95 -14.30 -13.15 10.76
CA GLU A 95 -13.87 -14.36 11.45
C GLU A 95 -13.28 -15.36 10.44
N ALA A 96 -12.13 -15.95 10.78
CA ALA A 96 -11.54 -17.07 10.07
C ALA A 96 -11.65 -18.35 10.92
N LYS A 97 -12.27 -19.38 10.38
CA LYS A 97 -12.59 -20.64 11.05
C LYS A 97 -11.62 -21.76 10.70
N GLY A 98 -11.60 -22.79 11.54
CA GLY A 98 -10.78 -24.00 11.36
C GLY A 98 -9.34 -23.88 11.84
N PHE A 99 -8.96 -22.75 12.44
CA PHE A 99 -7.60 -22.53 12.91
C PHE A 99 -7.46 -22.82 14.41
N TYR A 100 -6.36 -23.50 14.76
CA TYR A 100 -5.85 -23.63 16.12
C TYR A 100 -4.33 -23.52 16.09
N PHE A 101 -3.77 -22.63 16.90
CA PHE A 101 -2.32 -22.41 16.96
C PHE A 101 -1.75 -22.95 18.27
N PRO A 102 -0.93 -24.00 18.27
CA PRO A 102 -0.31 -24.50 19.50
C PRO A 102 0.77 -23.55 20.01
N HIS A 103 0.93 -23.46 21.32
CA HIS A 103 2.02 -22.72 21.94
C HIS A 103 3.37 -23.39 21.62
N PRO A 104 4.44 -22.62 21.31
CA PRO A 104 5.72 -23.19 20.87
C PRO A 104 6.39 -24.08 21.92
N ALA A 105 6.35 -23.68 23.20
CA ALA A 105 6.99 -24.41 24.29
C ALA A 105 6.15 -25.56 24.85
N ASP A 106 4.82 -25.54 24.63
CA ASP A 106 3.90 -26.54 25.16
C ASP A 106 2.77 -26.75 24.16
N LYS A 107 2.79 -27.87 23.46
CA LYS A 107 1.83 -28.16 22.39
C LYS A 107 0.40 -28.40 22.88
N THR A 108 0.21 -28.63 24.17
CA THR A 108 -1.11 -28.85 24.78
C THR A 108 -1.85 -27.54 25.04
N ARG A 109 -1.11 -26.42 25.05
CA ARG A 109 -1.66 -25.09 25.28
C ARG A 109 -1.84 -24.33 23.96
N PRO A 110 -2.86 -23.46 23.86
CA PRO A 110 -3.00 -22.56 22.73
C PRO A 110 -1.95 -21.44 22.80
N LEU A 111 -1.52 -20.97 21.64
CA LEU A 111 -0.78 -19.73 21.49
C LEU A 111 -1.65 -18.60 22.02
N GLY A 112 -1.10 -17.76 22.89
CA GLY A 112 -1.82 -16.62 23.38
C GLY A 112 -2.02 -15.55 22.30
N SER A 113 -2.95 -14.63 22.54
CA SER A 113 -3.31 -13.57 21.58
C SER A 113 -2.10 -12.91 20.91
N SER A 114 -2.16 -12.89 19.58
CA SER A 114 -1.06 -12.51 18.70
C SER A 114 -1.63 -11.74 17.50
N LEU A 115 -0.83 -10.88 16.90
CA LEU A 115 -1.23 -10.05 15.77
C LEU A 115 -0.13 -10.05 14.71
N PHE A 116 -0.47 -10.53 13.53
CA PHE A 116 0.45 -10.69 12.40
C PHE A 116 0.00 -9.85 11.20
N ASP A 117 0.92 -9.19 10.51
CA ASP A 117 0.63 -8.46 9.26
C ASP A 117 0.91 -9.38 8.08
N GLY A 118 -0.05 -9.50 7.17
CA GLY A 118 0.01 -10.43 6.06
C GLY A 118 -0.73 -9.97 4.81
N GLU A 119 -0.60 -10.78 3.77
CA GLU A 119 -1.24 -10.56 2.48
C GLU A 119 -1.93 -11.84 2.05
N LEU A 120 -3.25 -11.75 1.83
CA LEU A 120 -4.07 -12.84 1.32
C LEU A 120 -4.00 -12.85 -0.21
N LEU A 121 -3.76 -14.02 -0.77
CA LEU A 121 -3.47 -14.24 -2.18
C LEU A 121 -4.28 -15.45 -2.69
N ILE A 122 -4.54 -15.47 -3.99
CA ILE A 122 -4.99 -16.68 -4.70
C ILE A 122 -3.82 -17.15 -5.57
N ASP A 123 -3.24 -18.29 -5.20
CA ASP A 123 -2.26 -18.99 -6.02
C ASP A 123 -2.99 -19.85 -7.06
N VAL A 124 -2.57 -19.74 -8.32
CA VAL A 124 -3.12 -20.53 -9.43
C VAL A 124 -2.07 -21.52 -9.89
N ASN A 125 -2.35 -22.81 -9.72
CA ASN A 125 -1.54 -23.86 -10.33
C ASN A 125 -1.77 -23.84 -11.84
N ARG A 126 -0.73 -23.52 -12.63
CA ARG A 126 -0.85 -23.39 -14.08
C ARG A 126 -1.12 -24.70 -14.80
N THR A 127 -0.64 -25.81 -14.27
CA THR A 127 -0.78 -27.12 -14.89
C THR A 127 -2.17 -27.68 -14.67
N THR A 128 -2.74 -27.48 -13.48
CA THR A 128 -4.06 -28.02 -13.12
C THR A 128 -5.19 -27.00 -13.17
N GLY A 129 -4.87 -25.70 -13.27
CA GLY A 129 -5.83 -24.60 -13.12
C GLY A 129 -6.34 -24.40 -11.69
N GLN A 130 -5.88 -25.19 -10.72
CA GLN A 130 -6.43 -25.17 -9.37
C GLN A 130 -6.08 -23.86 -8.65
N HIS A 131 -7.10 -23.23 -8.06
CA HIS A 131 -6.95 -22.04 -7.23
C HIS A 131 -6.75 -22.44 -5.76
N THR A 132 -5.80 -21.82 -5.08
CA THR A 132 -5.53 -22.02 -3.65
C THR A 132 -5.44 -20.68 -2.95
N THR A 133 -6.30 -20.44 -1.98
CA THR A 133 -6.22 -19.25 -1.12
C THR A 133 -5.11 -19.42 -0.10
N ARG A 134 -4.22 -18.42 0.00
CA ARG A 134 -3.07 -18.43 0.91
C ARG A 134 -2.89 -17.09 1.60
N LEU A 135 -2.69 -17.11 2.91
CA LEU A 135 -2.24 -15.96 3.69
C LEU A 135 -0.73 -16.05 3.92
N LEU A 136 0.02 -15.09 3.36
CA LEU A 136 1.45 -14.94 3.62
C LEU A 136 1.67 -13.85 4.65
N VAL A 137 2.01 -14.24 5.89
CA VAL A 137 2.39 -13.28 6.94
C VAL A 137 3.83 -12.83 6.74
N PHE A 138 4.09 -11.55 6.97
CA PHE A 138 5.39 -10.94 6.69
C PHE A 138 5.91 -10.04 7.81
N ASP A 139 5.08 -9.70 8.81
CA ASP A 139 5.53 -9.00 10.02
C ASP A 139 4.74 -9.50 11.25
N CYS A 140 5.33 -9.35 12.43
CA CYS A 140 4.73 -9.73 13.71
C CYS A 140 4.66 -8.51 14.62
N LEU A 141 3.45 -8.09 15.00
CA LEU A 141 3.23 -6.90 15.83
C LEU A 141 3.12 -7.30 17.32
N VAL A 142 2.37 -8.36 17.58
CA VAL A 142 2.16 -8.95 18.90
C VAL A 142 2.33 -10.45 18.78
N CYS A 143 3.02 -11.07 19.73
CA CYS A 143 3.20 -12.53 19.78
C CYS A 143 3.07 -12.98 21.23
N ASP A 144 2.10 -13.84 21.50
CA ASP A 144 1.85 -14.43 22.82
C ASP A 144 1.77 -13.33 23.90
N GLN A 145 0.81 -12.41 23.75
CA GLN A 145 0.56 -11.23 24.61
C GLN A 145 1.67 -10.17 24.58
N GLN A 146 2.82 -10.45 23.99
CA GLN A 146 3.94 -9.53 23.98
C GLN A 146 3.89 -8.62 22.76
N ASN A 147 3.76 -7.31 23.00
CA ASN A 147 3.98 -6.30 21.98
C ASN A 147 5.46 -6.25 21.58
N VAL A 148 5.75 -6.59 20.32
CA VAL A 148 7.12 -6.69 19.78
C VAL A 148 7.39 -5.67 18.68
N MET A 149 6.49 -4.71 18.46
CA MET A 149 6.66 -3.66 17.44
C MET A 149 7.90 -2.80 17.63
N HIS A 150 8.43 -2.73 18.86
CA HIS A 150 9.66 -2.02 19.22
C HIS A 150 10.95 -2.83 18.92
N LYS A 151 10.85 -4.11 18.58
CA LYS A 151 11.98 -4.96 18.19
C LYS A 151 12.30 -4.83 16.71
N LEU A 152 13.55 -5.08 16.33
CA LEU A 152 13.99 -5.11 14.92
C LEU A 152 13.21 -6.14 14.09
N LEU A 153 13.11 -5.90 12.79
CA LEU A 153 12.37 -6.76 11.86
C LEU A 153 12.87 -8.21 11.90
N GLU A 154 14.19 -8.44 11.99
CA GLU A 154 14.78 -9.78 12.14
C GLU A 154 14.17 -10.56 13.32
N SER A 155 14.08 -9.94 14.50
CA SER A 155 13.51 -10.59 15.68
C SER A 155 12.01 -10.88 15.51
N ARG A 156 11.27 -9.98 14.87
CA ARG A 156 9.83 -10.15 14.59
C ARG A 156 9.60 -11.24 13.53
N TYR A 157 10.44 -11.28 12.50
CA TYR A 157 10.44 -12.30 11.45
C TYR A 157 10.81 -13.68 12.01
N GLY A 158 11.80 -13.75 12.92
CA GLY A 158 12.13 -14.98 13.65
C GLY A 158 10.94 -15.54 14.44
N ARG A 159 10.12 -14.68 15.07
CA ARG A 159 8.90 -15.11 15.76
C ARG A 159 7.84 -15.71 14.82
N LEU A 160 7.71 -15.18 13.60
CA LEU A 160 6.80 -15.76 12.61
C LEU A 160 7.16 -17.21 12.30
N HIS A 161 8.45 -17.53 12.20
CA HIS A 161 8.92 -18.89 11.95
C HIS A 161 8.86 -19.75 13.21
N GLU A 162 9.56 -19.36 14.27
CA GLU A 162 9.77 -20.20 15.45
C GLU A 162 8.55 -20.31 16.36
N SER A 163 7.85 -19.20 16.60
CA SER A 163 6.77 -19.14 17.58
C SER A 163 5.40 -19.40 16.97
N PHE A 164 5.24 -19.18 15.66
CA PHE A 164 3.94 -19.23 14.99
C PHE A 164 3.85 -20.36 13.95
N LEU A 165 4.63 -20.30 12.86
CA LEU A 165 4.48 -21.24 11.75
C LEU A 165 4.97 -22.65 12.07
N LYS A 166 6.15 -22.81 12.70
CA LYS A 166 6.70 -24.14 13.01
C LYS A 166 5.81 -24.96 13.95
N PRO A 167 5.29 -24.44 15.07
CA PRO A 167 4.36 -25.18 15.93
C PRO A 167 3.08 -25.58 15.20
N PHE A 168 2.55 -24.70 14.36
CA PHE A 168 1.36 -24.97 13.55
C PHE A 168 1.61 -26.10 12.53
N GLN A 169 2.71 -26.04 11.78
CA GLN A 169 3.11 -27.10 10.84
C GLN A 169 3.40 -28.44 11.51
N ARG A 170 3.96 -28.42 12.74
CA ARG A 170 4.10 -29.64 13.55
C ARG A 170 2.73 -30.23 13.87
N MET A 171 1.77 -29.42 14.32
CA MET A 171 0.41 -29.89 14.60
C MET A 171 -0.27 -30.46 13.36
N LEU A 172 -0.17 -29.80 12.20
CA LEU A 172 -0.77 -30.33 10.97
C LEU A 172 -0.15 -31.67 10.53
N ARG A 173 1.13 -31.93 10.82
CA ARG A 173 1.75 -33.25 10.58
C ARG A 173 1.27 -34.32 11.55
N GLU A 174 1.07 -33.94 12.82
CA GLU A 174 0.55 -34.85 13.87
C GLU A 174 -0.95 -35.12 13.68
N VAL A 175 -1.70 -34.15 13.12
CA VAL A 175 -3.16 -34.17 12.98
C VAL A 175 -3.57 -33.73 11.56
N PRO A 176 -3.34 -34.57 10.51
CA PRO A 176 -3.50 -34.14 9.11
C PRO A 176 -4.92 -33.73 8.70
N HIS A 177 -5.95 -34.28 9.36
CA HIS A 177 -7.34 -33.96 9.04
C HIS A 177 -7.72 -32.49 9.33
N MET A 178 -6.95 -31.79 10.17
CA MET A 178 -7.14 -30.36 10.42
C MET A 178 -6.86 -29.52 9.16
N GLN A 179 -6.00 -30.01 8.27
CA GLN A 179 -5.61 -29.27 7.06
C GLN A 179 -6.80 -29.02 6.11
N SER A 180 -7.76 -29.94 6.03
CA SER A 180 -8.96 -29.79 5.20
C SER A 180 -10.00 -28.83 5.79
N GLN A 181 -9.88 -28.48 7.07
CA GLN A 181 -10.78 -27.54 7.74
C GLN A 181 -10.34 -26.08 7.58
N LEU A 182 -9.08 -25.84 7.17
CA LEU A 182 -8.53 -24.51 7.01
C LEU A 182 -9.18 -23.79 5.83
N GLN A 183 -9.70 -22.58 6.07
CA GLN A 183 -10.25 -21.74 4.99
C GLN A 183 -9.17 -21.21 4.02
N PHE A 184 -7.91 -21.18 4.45
CA PHE A 184 -6.78 -20.81 3.62
C PHE A 184 -5.50 -21.47 4.12
N GLN A 185 -4.53 -21.63 3.21
CA GLN A 185 -3.19 -22.05 3.58
C GLN A 185 -2.41 -20.90 4.23
N LEU A 186 -1.60 -21.22 5.22
CA LEU A 186 -0.79 -20.24 5.91
C LEU A 186 0.70 -20.41 5.54
N GLY A 187 1.39 -19.29 5.32
CA GLY A 187 2.83 -19.28 5.10
C GLY A 187 3.48 -18.00 5.59
N VAL A 188 4.81 -18.01 5.70
CA VAL A 188 5.60 -16.80 5.95
C VAL A 188 6.20 -16.34 4.62
N LYS A 189 6.04 -15.04 4.32
CA LYS A 189 6.59 -14.45 3.10
C LYS A 189 8.11 -14.48 3.16
N LYS A 190 8.74 -15.00 2.10
CA LYS A 190 10.20 -15.02 2.00
C LYS A 190 10.72 -13.59 1.94
N MET A 191 11.74 -13.31 2.75
CA MET A 191 12.43 -12.03 2.76
C MET A 191 13.91 -12.25 2.53
N GLU A 192 14.52 -11.37 1.75
CA GLU A 192 15.97 -11.28 1.55
C GLU A 192 16.48 -10.00 2.22
N LEU A 193 17.78 -9.92 2.49
CA LEU A 193 18.41 -8.64 2.81
C LEU A 193 18.46 -7.76 1.56
N SER A 194 18.48 -6.44 1.73
CA SER A 194 18.37 -5.47 0.62
C SER A 194 19.41 -5.62 -0.49
N TYR A 195 20.62 -6.11 -0.19
CA TYR A 195 21.63 -6.43 -1.20
C TYR A 195 21.30 -7.67 -2.06
N GLY A 196 20.23 -8.40 -1.72
CA GLY A 196 19.64 -9.49 -2.50
C GLY A 196 18.44 -9.04 -3.34
N VAL A 197 18.26 -7.73 -3.54
CA VAL A 197 17.15 -7.20 -4.35
C VAL A 197 17.22 -7.67 -5.80
N ASP A 198 18.40 -7.97 -6.32
CA ASP A 198 18.57 -8.64 -7.62
C ASP A 198 17.84 -9.99 -7.66
N LYS A 199 17.94 -10.79 -6.60
CA LYS A 199 17.22 -12.07 -6.52
C LYS A 199 15.72 -11.85 -6.55
N VAL A 200 15.20 -10.90 -5.75
CA VAL A 200 13.76 -10.63 -5.69
C VAL A 200 13.21 -10.07 -7.00
N LEU A 201 13.95 -9.18 -7.67
CA LEU A 201 13.54 -8.60 -8.94
C LEU A 201 13.64 -9.59 -10.10
N ASN A 202 14.60 -10.53 -10.03
CA ASN A 202 14.84 -11.55 -11.06
C ASN A 202 14.18 -12.90 -10.72
N GLU A 203 13.58 -13.05 -9.54
CA GLU A 203 12.84 -14.24 -9.13
C GLU A 203 11.63 -14.37 -10.05
N ARG A 204 11.86 -15.10 -11.15
CA ARG A 204 10.83 -15.75 -11.94
C ARG A 204 10.37 -16.91 -11.07
N ASP A 205 9.37 -16.68 -10.22
CA ASP A 205 8.78 -17.72 -9.39
C ASP A 205 8.59 -18.99 -10.24
N THR A 206 9.41 -20.01 -9.99
CA THR A 206 9.45 -21.23 -10.83
C THR A 206 8.16 -22.03 -10.73
N VAL A 207 7.34 -21.76 -9.72
CA VAL A 207 5.97 -22.28 -9.52
C VAL A 207 4.89 -21.32 -10.05
N ARG A 208 5.22 -20.02 -10.22
CA ARG A 208 4.30 -18.97 -10.71
C ARG A 208 4.86 -18.31 -11.97
N GLN A 209 5.04 -19.08 -13.05
CA GLN A 209 5.51 -18.58 -14.36
C GLN A 209 4.53 -17.62 -15.08
N SER A 210 3.99 -16.57 -14.43
CA SER A 210 3.68 -15.31 -15.13
C SER A 210 3.81 -14.16 -14.15
N VAL A 211 5.02 -13.64 -14.01
CA VAL A 211 5.19 -12.20 -14.14
C VAL A 211 6.53 -12.01 -14.84
N THR A 212 6.53 -11.36 -15.99
CA THR A 212 7.75 -10.78 -16.54
C THR A 212 8.08 -9.58 -15.65
N GLN A 213 8.86 -9.82 -14.60
CA GLN A 213 9.34 -8.86 -13.56
C GLN A 213 8.33 -8.45 -12.48
N SER A 214 8.71 -8.64 -11.22
CA SER A 214 7.87 -8.37 -10.06
C SER A 214 8.27 -7.06 -9.36
N PRO A 215 7.32 -6.17 -9.01
CA PRO A 215 7.61 -5.04 -8.13
C PRO A 215 8.12 -5.53 -6.77
N ALA A 216 8.82 -4.66 -6.02
CA ALA A 216 9.50 -5.02 -4.78
C ALA A 216 8.96 -4.21 -3.58
N SER A 217 8.92 -4.84 -2.41
CA SER A 217 8.63 -4.19 -1.13
C SER A 217 9.86 -4.22 -0.25
N LEU A 218 10.27 -3.06 0.25
CA LEU A 218 11.44 -2.86 1.09
C LEU A 218 10.96 -2.49 2.51
N THR A 219 11.37 -3.22 3.54
CA THR A 219 10.89 -3.02 4.91
C THR A 219 12.05 -2.96 5.91
N THR A 220 11.90 -2.12 6.93
CA THR A 220 12.80 -1.99 8.08
C THR A 220 12.01 -1.94 9.38
N PHE A 221 12.75 -1.82 10.49
CA PHE A 221 12.20 -1.53 11.81
C PHE A 221 11.19 -0.35 11.83
N ARG A 222 11.46 0.76 11.09
CA ARG A 222 10.66 2.00 11.16
C ARG A 222 9.93 2.39 9.88
N CYS A 223 10.32 1.83 8.75
CA CYS A 223 9.88 2.31 7.44
C CYS A 223 9.57 1.15 6.52
N ARG A 224 8.41 1.21 5.87
CA ARG A 224 8.01 0.33 4.78
C ARG A 224 7.94 1.14 3.50
N LEU A 225 8.70 0.72 2.50
CA LEU A 225 8.80 1.32 1.18
C LEU A 225 8.21 0.34 0.16
N LYS A 226 7.46 0.87 -0.80
CA LYS A 226 6.97 0.09 -1.95
C LYS A 226 7.63 0.65 -3.20
N TRP A 227 8.26 -0.21 -3.98
CA TRP A 227 8.77 0.16 -5.30
C TRP A 227 7.89 -0.46 -6.37
N LYS A 228 7.54 0.37 -7.36
CA LYS A 228 6.94 -0.04 -8.63
C LYS A 228 7.70 0.64 -9.75
N PRO A 229 7.89 -0.03 -10.90
CA PRO A 229 8.33 0.64 -12.11
C PRO A 229 7.48 1.90 -12.39
N PRO A 230 8.08 3.03 -12.82
CA PRO A 230 7.32 4.26 -13.07
C PRO A 230 6.15 4.10 -14.04
N ASN A 231 6.29 3.23 -15.04
CA ASN A 231 5.26 2.90 -16.04
C ASN A 231 4.11 2.04 -15.49
N GLU A 232 4.24 1.47 -14.28
CA GLU A 232 3.17 0.75 -13.58
C GLU A 232 2.47 1.60 -12.51
N ASN A 233 2.90 2.86 -12.34
CA ASN A 233 2.16 3.80 -11.52
C ASN A 233 1.03 4.38 -12.35
N SER A 234 -0.18 4.25 -11.82
CA SER A 234 -1.41 4.67 -12.48
C SER A 234 -2.17 5.69 -11.64
N ILE A 235 -2.99 6.49 -12.32
CA ILE A 235 -3.87 7.50 -11.73
C ILE A 235 -5.26 7.27 -12.28
N ASP A 236 -6.27 7.33 -11.42
CA ASP A 236 -7.66 7.29 -11.86
C ASP A 236 -8.13 8.70 -12.20
N PHE A 237 -8.46 8.95 -13.46
CA PHE A 237 -9.01 10.20 -13.98
C PHE A 237 -10.48 10.04 -14.38
N LYS A 238 -11.20 11.16 -14.44
CA LYS A 238 -12.52 11.22 -15.07
C LYS A 238 -12.37 11.54 -16.55
N ILE A 239 -12.96 10.72 -17.41
CA ILE A 239 -12.88 10.90 -18.87
C ILE A 239 -13.79 12.04 -19.30
N GLU A 240 -13.25 12.85 -20.20
CA GLU A 240 -13.92 13.97 -20.82
C GLU A 240 -13.75 13.93 -22.33
N LEU A 241 -14.80 13.52 -23.05
CA LEU A 241 -14.79 13.57 -24.51
C LEU A 241 -15.18 14.97 -24.99
N ARG A 242 -14.32 15.58 -25.80
CA ARG A 242 -14.58 16.87 -26.46
C ARG A 242 -14.45 16.67 -27.96
N PHE A 243 -15.48 17.04 -28.72
CA PHE A 243 -15.52 16.91 -30.17
C PHE A 243 -15.38 18.28 -30.84
N PRO A 244 -14.65 18.38 -31.96
CA PRO A 244 -14.52 19.65 -32.67
C PRO A 244 -15.83 20.15 -33.28
N PRO A 245 -16.00 21.48 -33.45
CA PRO A 245 -17.21 22.04 -34.04
C PRO A 245 -17.40 21.53 -35.47
N ALA A 246 -18.65 21.29 -35.85
CA ALA A 246 -18.98 20.87 -37.22
C ALA A 246 -18.62 21.98 -38.22
N GLN A 247 -17.82 21.65 -39.23
CA GLN A 247 -17.31 22.62 -40.21
C GLN A 247 -18.33 22.98 -41.31
N SER A 248 -19.42 22.22 -41.46
CA SER A 248 -20.47 22.47 -42.47
C SER A 248 -21.74 21.62 -42.24
N GLY A 249 -22.91 22.14 -42.61
CA GLY A 249 -24.23 21.47 -42.48
C GLY A 249 -25.29 22.33 -41.76
N ALA A 250 -26.49 21.78 -41.52
CA ALA A 250 -27.62 22.47 -40.87
C ALA A 250 -27.35 22.99 -39.44
N ASN A 251 -26.23 22.58 -38.83
CA ASN A 251 -25.76 23.02 -37.51
C ASN A 251 -24.49 23.90 -37.58
N ALA A 252 -24.24 24.56 -38.71
CA ALA A 252 -23.09 25.47 -38.86
C ALA A 252 -23.19 26.64 -37.85
N GLY A 253 -22.25 26.67 -36.90
CA GLY A 253 -22.13 27.74 -35.89
C GLY A 253 -22.87 27.52 -34.56
N GLY A 254 -23.62 26.43 -34.40
CA GLY A 254 -24.23 26.04 -33.11
C GLY A 254 -23.29 25.15 -32.28
N PRO A 255 -23.39 25.14 -30.93
CA PRO A 255 -22.72 24.13 -30.12
C PRO A 255 -23.29 22.76 -30.49
N ASP A 256 -22.40 21.80 -30.77
CA ASP A 256 -22.79 20.43 -31.10
C ASP A 256 -23.56 19.83 -29.91
N MET A 257 -24.75 19.26 -30.12
CA MET A 257 -25.53 18.56 -29.08
C MET A 257 -24.92 17.16 -28.76
N ARG A 258 -23.84 16.78 -29.47
CA ARG A 258 -22.84 15.77 -29.08
C ARG A 258 -21.60 16.39 -28.41
N ALA A 259 -21.49 17.72 -28.33
CA ALA A 259 -20.45 18.37 -27.54
C ALA A 259 -20.84 18.45 -26.07
N LYS A 260 -19.81 18.26 -25.25
CA LYS A 260 -19.92 18.01 -23.82
C LYS A 260 -20.39 19.24 -23.01
N PRO A 261 -21.23 19.07 -21.97
CA PRO A 261 -21.53 20.13 -21.01
C PRO A 261 -20.26 20.71 -20.34
N LEU A 262 -20.31 21.98 -19.92
CA LEU A 262 -19.30 22.54 -19.02
C LEU A 262 -19.48 21.89 -17.64
N GLY A 263 -18.47 21.11 -17.24
CA GLY A 263 -18.49 20.28 -16.04
C GLY A 263 -18.65 21.09 -14.75
N GLY A 264 -19.31 20.46 -13.78
CA GLY A 264 -19.54 20.99 -12.44
C GLY A 264 -18.25 21.27 -11.66
N GLN A 265 -18.40 22.02 -10.56
CA GLN A 265 -17.33 22.66 -9.79
C GLN A 265 -16.34 21.70 -9.08
N ASP A 266 -16.43 20.39 -9.29
CA ASP A 266 -15.68 19.38 -8.53
C ASP A 266 -14.43 18.82 -9.25
N TYR A 267 -14.30 19.05 -10.58
CA TYR A 267 -13.18 18.52 -11.38
C TYR A 267 -12.51 19.62 -12.20
N GLU A 268 -11.17 19.61 -12.23
CA GLU A 268 -10.36 20.48 -13.09
C GLU A 268 -9.81 19.69 -14.28
N TYR A 269 -9.75 20.32 -15.44
CA TYR A 269 -9.01 19.79 -16.59
C TYR A 269 -7.54 19.55 -16.21
N HIS A 270 -7.10 18.29 -16.37
CA HIS A 270 -5.74 17.87 -16.09
C HIS A 270 -4.89 17.79 -17.36
N ASP A 271 -5.27 16.92 -18.31
CA ASP A 271 -4.47 16.63 -19.51
C ASP A 271 -5.30 15.98 -20.64
N LEU A 272 -4.68 15.83 -21.82
CA LEU A 272 -5.19 15.04 -22.93
C LEU A 272 -4.74 13.57 -22.83
N VAL A 273 -5.60 12.69 -23.30
CA VAL A 273 -5.26 11.29 -23.61
C VAL A 273 -4.92 11.25 -25.10
N ASP A 274 -3.78 10.68 -25.43
CA ASP A 274 -3.40 10.43 -26.82
C ASP A 274 -3.99 9.10 -27.25
N LEU A 275 -4.86 9.16 -28.25
CA LEU A 275 -5.54 8.01 -28.83
C LEU A 275 -5.14 7.95 -30.29
N ASP A 276 -4.54 6.83 -30.70
CA ASP A 276 -4.35 6.61 -32.13
C ASP A 276 -5.67 6.23 -32.82
N ASP A 277 -5.72 6.36 -34.15
CA ASP A 277 -6.93 6.09 -34.92
C ASP A 277 -7.45 4.66 -34.70
N ALA A 278 -6.55 3.69 -34.52
CA ALA A 278 -6.93 2.30 -34.30
C ALA A 278 -7.53 2.10 -32.88
N GLU A 279 -6.99 2.77 -31.86
CA GLU A 279 -7.55 2.85 -30.51
C GLU A 279 -8.94 3.47 -30.55
N TRP A 280 -9.10 4.58 -31.29
CA TRP A 280 -10.39 5.24 -31.44
C TRP A 280 -11.43 4.36 -32.14
N GLU A 281 -11.06 3.66 -33.22
CA GLU A 281 -11.96 2.69 -33.87
C GLU A 281 -12.35 1.56 -32.93
N ARG A 282 -11.42 1.04 -32.11
CA ARG A 282 -11.73 0.03 -31.08
C ARG A 282 -12.68 0.56 -30.02
N MET A 283 -12.48 1.80 -29.55
CA MET A 283 -13.37 2.44 -28.59
C MET A 283 -14.79 2.57 -29.15
N LYS A 284 -14.94 3.05 -30.39
CA LYS A 284 -16.24 3.12 -31.06
C LYS A 284 -16.89 1.74 -31.25
N ALA A 285 -16.12 0.75 -31.68
CA ALA A 285 -16.61 -0.61 -31.92
C ALA A 285 -17.04 -1.31 -30.62
N SER A 286 -16.49 -0.93 -29.46
CA SER A 286 -16.87 -1.52 -28.18
C SER A 286 -18.31 -1.20 -27.75
N GLY A 287 -18.89 -0.10 -28.22
CA GLY A 287 -20.21 0.37 -27.79
C GLY A 287 -20.27 0.86 -26.33
N GLU A 288 -19.14 0.88 -25.62
CA GLU A 288 -19.04 1.37 -24.25
C GLU A 288 -19.23 2.91 -24.21
N GLN A 289 -19.95 3.39 -23.19
CA GLN A 289 -19.96 4.82 -22.87
C GLN A 289 -18.62 5.16 -22.22
N TYR A 290 -17.83 6.05 -22.80
CA TYR A 290 -16.54 6.49 -22.24
C TYR A 290 -16.63 7.82 -21.48
N ASP A 291 -17.42 8.77 -21.99
CA ASP A 291 -17.54 10.09 -21.37
C ASP A 291 -18.14 9.99 -19.96
N ASP A 292 -17.64 10.84 -19.06
CA ASP A 292 -18.04 10.96 -17.67
C ASP A 292 -17.70 9.76 -16.77
N ARG A 293 -16.93 8.78 -17.25
CA ARG A 293 -16.50 7.61 -16.44
C ARG A 293 -15.15 7.80 -15.79
N ILE A 294 -14.95 7.11 -14.66
CA ILE A 294 -13.64 7.00 -14.03
C ILE A 294 -12.87 5.85 -14.69
N ALA A 295 -11.65 6.13 -15.12
CA ALA A 295 -10.76 5.15 -15.69
C ALA A 295 -9.34 5.31 -15.15
N GLU A 296 -8.60 4.21 -15.14
CA GLU A 296 -7.21 4.14 -14.72
C GLU A 296 -6.30 4.38 -15.91
N PHE A 297 -5.30 5.24 -15.73
CA PHE A 297 -4.32 5.61 -16.75
C PHE A 297 -2.91 5.48 -16.19
N ASN A 298 -1.95 5.07 -17.03
CA ASN A 298 -0.52 5.18 -16.72
C ASN A 298 0.18 6.13 -17.70
N TRP A 299 1.35 6.61 -17.30
CA TRP A 299 2.13 7.52 -18.14
C TRP A 299 2.99 6.74 -19.16
N ASN A 300 2.74 6.96 -20.44
CA ASN A 300 3.60 6.48 -21.51
C ASN A 300 4.76 7.47 -21.72
N LYS A 301 5.96 7.05 -21.33
CA LYS A 301 7.15 7.91 -21.41
C LYS A 301 7.63 8.14 -22.85
N GLU A 302 7.39 7.22 -23.78
CA GLU A 302 7.85 7.38 -25.17
C GLU A 302 6.95 8.37 -25.91
N ARG A 303 5.62 8.24 -25.75
CA ARG A 303 4.63 9.14 -26.35
C ARG A 303 4.46 10.46 -25.58
N GLN A 304 4.91 10.52 -24.33
CA GLN A 304 4.69 11.64 -23.41
C GLN A 304 3.20 11.93 -23.17
N THR A 305 2.41 10.87 -23.01
CA THR A 305 0.94 10.94 -22.95
C THR A 305 0.39 9.92 -21.95
N TRP A 306 -0.84 10.14 -21.47
CA TRP A 306 -1.57 9.17 -20.65
C TRP A 306 -2.16 8.07 -21.53
N GLN A 307 -1.97 6.82 -21.11
CA GLN A 307 -2.52 5.66 -21.80
C GLN A 307 -3.64 5.03 -20.96
N PHE A 308 -4.77 4.76 -21.59
CA PHE A 308 -5.91 4.10 -20.96
C PHE A 308 -5.55 2.67 -20.55
N MET A 309 -5.89 2.29 -19.31
CA MET A 309 -5.73 0.93 -18.83
C MET A 309 -7.06 0.19 -18.74
N ARG A 310 -8.01 0.72 -17.96
CA ARG A 310 -9.31 0.09 -17.70
C ARG A 310 -10.29 1.06 -17.07
N PHE A 311 -11.57 0.73 -17.14
CA PHE A 311 -12.59 1.40 -16.34
C PHE A 311 -12.47 1.05 -14.85
N ARG A 312 -12.88 2.00 -14.01
CA ARG A 312 -12.92 1.90 -12.55
C ARG A 312 -14.34 2.06 -12.07
N ASP A 313 -15.20 1.14 -12.48
CA ASP A 313 -16.62 1.12 -12.09
C ASP A 313 -16.80 0.90 -10.57
N ASP A 314 -15.74 0.44 -9.89
CA ASP A 314 -15.63 0.37 -8.43
C ASP A 314 -15.54 1.75 -7.75
N LYS A 315 -15.36 2.84 -8.51
CA LYS A 315 -15.10 4.19 -7.99
C LYS A 315 -16.15 5.20 -8.42
N GLN A 316 -16.71 5.89 -7.43
CA GLN A 316 -17.59 7.03 -7.65
C GLN A 316 -16.82 8.29 -8.11
N HIS A 317 -15.55 8.42 -7.73
CA HIS A 317 -14.75 9.62 -7.99
C HIS A 317 -13.31 9.28 -8.43
N ALA A 318 -12.75 10.15 -9.27
CA ALA A 318 -11.34 10.14 -9.65
C ALA A 318 -10.42 10.38 -8.43
N ASN A 319 -9.11 10.22 -8.61
CA ASN A 319 -8.15 10.55 -7.57
C ASN A 319 -8.17 12.06 -7.26
N ASN A 320 -8.13 12.42 -5.97
CA ASN A 320 -7.97 13.82 -5.55
C ASN A 320 -6.61 14.37 -6.00
N VAL A 321 -6.55 15.66 -6.34
CA VAL A 321 -5.33 16.35 -6.82
C VAL A 321 -4.09 16.08 -5.95
N SER A 322 -4.25 16.04 -4.62
CA SER A 322 -3.13 15.76 -3.71
C SER A 322 -2.56 14.33 -3.83
N ILE A 323 -3.37 13.37 -4.29
CA ILE A 323 -2.95 12.00 -4.61
C ILE A 323 -2.31 11.99 -5.99
N VAL A 324 -2.91 12.69 -6.96
CA VAL A 324 -2.38 12.85 -8.33
C VAL A 324 -0.95 13.38 -8.28
N ASP A 325 -0.73 14.49 -7.57
CA ASP A 325 0.61 15.11 -7.43
C ASP A 325 1.64 14.14 -6.86
N LYS A 326 1.26 13.35 -5.84
CA LYS A 326 2.15 12.35 -5.22
C LYS A 326 2.50 11.22 -6.19
N ILE A 327 1.54 10.76 -6.99
CA ILE A 327 1.78 9.71 -7.98
C ILE A 327 2.63 10.24 -9.12
N ILE A 328 2.38 11.47 -9.59
CA ILE A 328 3.21 12.13 -10.60
C ILE A 328 4.67 12.19 -10.11
N VAL A 329 4.93 12.66 -8.88
CA VAL A 329 6.28 12.65 -8.29
C VAL A 329 6.88 11.23 -8.32
N SER A 330 6.11 10.19 -8.00
CA SER A 330 6.56 8.79 -8.08
C SER A 330 6.86 8.33 -9.52
N ILE A 331 6.22 8.88 -10.53
CA ILE A 331 6.51 8.62 -11.95
C ILE A 331 7.81 9.35 -12.36
N VAL A 332 7.99 10.61 -11.93
CA VAL A 332 9.17 11.44 -12.25
C VAL A 332 10.44 10.87 -11.61
N ASP A 333 10.35 10.70 -10.29
CA ASP A 333 11.47 10.41 -9.39
C ASP A 333 11.56 8.93 -9.06
N GLY A 334 10.67 8.11 -9.64
CA GLY A 334 10.72 6.67 -9.51
C GLY A 334 12.02 6.10 -10.06
N VAL A 335 12.53 5.10 -9.34
CA VAL A 335 13.72 4.35 -9.75
C VAL A 335 13.37 3.50 -10.97
N ARG A 336 14.05 3.76 -12.08
CA ARG A 336 13.68 3.19 -13.39
C ARG A 336 14.22 1.79 -13.58
N LYS A 337 13.47 1.03 -14.37
CA LYS A 337 14.00 -0.13 -15.09
C LYS A 337 14.75 0.36 -16.32
N MET A 338 15.88 -0.25 -16.61
CA MET A 338 16.73 -0.03 -17.76
C MET A 338 16.88 -1.35 -18.52
N ARG A 339 17.13 -1.26 -19.83
CA ARG A 339 17.35 -2.42 -20.67
C ARG A 339 18.68 -2.24 -21.37
N GLU A 340 19.63 -3.11 -21.07
CA GLU A 340 20.93 -3.18 -21.76
C GLU A 340 20.97 -4.49 -22.54
N GLY A 341 20.73 -4.39 -23.86
CA GLY A 341 20.57 -5.56 -24.73
C GLY A 341 19.37 -6.43 -24.31
N SER A 342 19.64 -7.71 -24.03
CA SER A 342 18.63 -8.70 -23.57
C SER A 342 18.45 -8.73 -22.05
N ILE A 343 19.20 -7.91 -21.29
CA ILE A 343 19.20 -7.92 -19.83
C ILE A 343 18.43 -6.70 -19.32
N ASP A 344 17.47 -6.97 -18.46
CA ASP A 344 16.77 -5.96 -17.70
C ASP A 344 17.60 -5.59 -16.46
N THR A 345 18.18 -4.39 -16.45
CA THR A 345 18.88 -3.83 -15.29
C THR A 345 17.95 -2.84 -14.58
N HIS A 346 18.12 -2.64 -13.28
CA HIS A 346 17.40 -1.58 -12.57
C HIS A 346 18.41 -0.53 -12.13
N GLN A 347 18.03 0.74 -12.14
CA GLN A 347 18.90 1.80 -11.59
C GLN A 347 19.27 1.47 -10.13
N LEU A 348 18.40 0.77 -9.39
CA LEU A 348 18.69 0.23 -8.06
C LEU A 348 19.88 -0.75 -8.03
N LEU A 349 20.05 -1.58 -9.07
CA LEU A 349 21.12 -2.58 -9.12
C LEU A 349 22.51 -1.96 -9.25
N GLN A 350 22.61 -0.74 -9.79
CA GLN A 350 23.88 -0.01 -9.88
C GLN A 350 24.45 0.33 -8.49
N HIS A 351 23.59 0.42 -7.47
CA HIS A 351 23.97 0.73 -6.09
C HIS A 351 24.19 -0.52 -5.22
N LEU A 352 24.08 -1.73 -5.80
CA LEU A 352 24.27 -2.97 -5.04
C LEU A 352 25.65 -3.11 -4.39
N PRO A 353 26.77 -2.72 -5.04
CA PRO A 353 28.08 -2.76 -4.39
C PRO A 353 28.12 -1.93 -3.11
N GLU A 354 27.59 -0.70 -3.16
CA GLU A 354 27.53 0.21 -2.02
C GLU A 354 26.58 -0.31 -0.93
N ILE A 355 25.39 -0.80 -1.29
CA ILE A 355 24.43 -1.40 -0.34
C ILE A 355 25.05 -2.62 0.35
N ARG A 356 25.75 -3.49 -0.41
CA ARG A 356 26.44 -4.66 0.15
C ARG A 356 27.59 -4.26 1.06
N HIS A 357 28.38 -3.26 0.68
CA HIS A 357 29.46 -2.74 1.51
C HIS A 357 28.93 -2.13 2.80
N ALA A 358 27.89 -1.31 2.72
CA ALA A 358 27.21 -0.73 3.86
C ALA A 358 26.68 -1.82 4.79
N SER A 359 25.99 -2.83 4.27
CA SER A 359 25.47 -3.93 5.09
C SER A 359 26.55 -4.71 5.86
N LYS A 360 27.79 -4.74 5.37
CA LYS A 360 28.92 -5.39 6.05
C LYS A 360 29.63 -4.50 7.07
N THR A 361 29.61 -3.19 6.84
CA THR A 361 30.35 -2.19 7.62
C THR A 361 29.48 -1.46 8.62
N LEU A 362 28.17 -1.46 8.43
CA LEU A 362 27.20 -1.12 9.45
C LEU A 362 27.49 -2.03 10.64
N PRO A 363 27.84 -1.47 11.81
CA PRO A 363 27.83 -2.27 13.03
C PRO A 363 26.43 -2.89 13.14
N ALA A 364 26.32 -4.04 13.80
CA ALA A 364 25.04 -4.54 14.29
C ALA A 364 24.44 -3.55 15.31
N ALA A 365 24.05 -2.37 14.86
CA ALA A 365 23.85 -1.18 15.65
C ALA A 365 22.36 -1.06 16.00
N ALA A 366 21.98 -1.76 17.06
CA ALA A 366 21.31 -1.18 18.23
C ALA A 366 20.67 -2.26 19.13
N ALA A 367 21.43 -3.29 19.53
CA ALA A 367 21.24 -3.80 20.88
C ALA A 367 21.79 -2.73 21.84
N THR A 368 20.96 -2.23 22.75
CA THR A 368 21.26 -1.18 23.76
C THR A 368 21.28 0.27 23.27
N SER A 369 20.09 0.86 23.11
CA SER A 369 19.86 2.21 23.64
C SER A 369 18.87 2.11 24.79
N ARG A 370 19.37 1.68 25.96
CA ARG A 370 18.69 2.01 27.23
C ARG A 370 18.90 3.50 27.47
N PRO A 371 17.88 4.27 27.87
CA PRO A 371 18.13 5.59 28.43
C PRO A 371 19.02 5.41 29.68
N PRO A 372 19.93 6.35 29.98
CA PRO A 372 20.86 6.20 31.09
C PRO A 372 20.07 6.09 32.40
N HIS A 373 20.25 4.97 33.10
CA HIS A 373 19.89 4.85 34.50
C HIS A 373 20.87 5.70 35.31
N THR A 374 20.39 6.84 35.82
CA THR A 374 21.06 7.54 36.91
C THR A 374 20.62 6.92 38.23
N ASN A 375 21.48 6.09 38.82
CA ASN A 375 21.37 5.72 40.24
C ASN A 375 22.28 6.65 41.06
N GLY A 376 21.69 7.31 42.06
CA GLY A 376 22.41 8.11 43.05
C GLY A 376 21.43 8.81 43.99
N HIS A 377 21.17 8.18 45.14
CA HIS A 377 20.34 8.69 46.23
C HIS A 377 20.84 10.02 46.81
N GLY A 378 19.92 10.89 47.18
CA GLY A 378 20.15 12.05 48.04
C GLY A 378 18.85 12.74 48.43
N HIS A 379 18.35 12.48 49.64
CA HIS A 379 17.24 13.20 50.24
C HIS A 379 17.51 14.70 50.32
N ARG A 380 16.60 15.53 49.80
CA ARG A 380 16.29 16.86 50.37
C ARG A 380 14.92 17.34 49.90
N GLN A 381 14.07 17.65 50.88
CA GLN A 381 12.79 18.34 50.68
C GLN A 381 13.04 19.71 50.06
N GLY A 382 12.31 20.03 48.99
CA GLY A 382 12.40 21.31 48.28
C GLY A 382 11.17 21.53 47.41
N GLN A 383 10.56 22.69 47.56
CA GLN A 383 9.24 23.11 47.06
C GLN A 383 9.07 22.98 45.54
N ARG A 384 7.85 22.62 45.12
CA ARG A 384 7.40 22.54 43.73
C ARG A 384 7.01 23.95 43.23
N PRO A 385 7.57 24.46 42.11
CA PRO A 385 7.05 25.69 41.50
C PRO A 385 5.74 25.40 40.74
N PRO A 386 4.82 26.38 40.63
CA PRO A 386 3.48 26.16 40.10
C PRO A 386 3.50 26.00 38.57
N GLN A 387 2.66 25.09 38.07
CA GLN A 387 2.35 24.98 36.64
C GLN A 387 1.50 26.18 36.19
N PRO A 388 1.69 26.71 34.97
CA PRO A 388 0.79 27.72 34.41
C PRO A 388 -0.57 27.08 34.03
N PRO A 389 -1.69 27.81 34.19
CA PRO A 389 -3.01 27.27 33.87
C PRO A 389 -3.26 27.17 32.36
N LEU A 390 -4.02 26.14 31.98
CA LEU A 390 -4.58 25.93 30.64
C LEU A 390 -5.55 27.08 30.27
N PRO A 391 -5.53 27.60 29.03
CA PRO A 391 -6.45 28.66 28.64
C PRO A 391 -7.87 28.12 28.41
N THR A 392 -8.83 28.82 29.00
CA THR A 392 -10.27 28.61 28.89
C THR A 392 -10.84 29.30 27.65
N PHE A 393 -11.79 28.63 26.99
CA PHE A 393 -12.55 29.16 25.85
C PHE A 393 -13.45 30.33 26.29
N LYS A 394 -13.40 31.44 25.55
CA LYS A 394 -14.43 32.50 25.56
C LYS A 394 -14.85 32.86 24.14
N SER A 395 -16.17 33.00 23.99
CA SER A 395 -16.90 33.35 22.78
C SER A 395 -16.94 34.85 22.53
N GLY A 396 -16.94 35.23 21.24
CA GLY A 396 -17.76 36.33 20.72
C GLY A 396 -17.11 37.68 20.37
N GLN A 397 -17.10 37.97 19.06
CA GLN A 397 -17.26 39.28 18.38
C GLN A 397 -15.99 40.14 18.06
N PRO A 398 -16.05 41.07 17.07
CA PRO A 398 -15.69 40.80 15.67
C PRO A 398 -14.59 41.76 15.17
N VAL A 399 -13.66 41.29 14.31
CA VAL A 399 -12.62 42.20 13.77
C VAL A 399 -12.51 42.09 12.25
N SER A 400 -12.96 43.16 11.61
CA SER A 400 -12.43 43.86 10.44
C SER A 400 -11.77 43.04 9.34
N THR A 401 -12.46 43.03 8.19
CA THR A 401 -11.94 42.69 6.87
C THR A 401 -10.71 43.54 6.52
N ARG A 402 -9.55 42.87 6.35
CA ARG A 402 -8.42 43.43 5.61
C ARG A 402 -7.99 42.38 4.60
N ALA A 403 -8.27 42.68 3.32
CA ALA A 403 -7.91 41.86 2.19
C ALA A 403 -6.39 41.62 2.17
N LEU A 404 -5.98 40.36 2.34
CA LEU A 404 -4.64 39.90 2.08
C LEU A 404 -4.66 39.17 0.73
N ALA A 405 -4.03 39.81 -0.25
CA ALA A 405 -3.81 39.26 -1.58
C ALA A 405 -3.18 37.85 -1.50
N PRO A 406 -3.58 36.89 -2.34
CA PRO A 406 -2.97 35.58 -2.33
C PRO A 406 -1.51 35.70 -2.78
N LYS A 407 -0.58 35.27 -1.92
CA LYS A 407 0.81 35.03 -2.30
C LYS A 407 0.83 33.98 -3.42
N GLN A 408 1.03 34.43 -4.65
CA GLN A 408 1.36 33.59 -5.79
C GLN A 408 2.55 32.68 -5.45
N LYS A 409 2.31 31.39 -5.27
CA LYS A 409 3.39 30.39 -5.39
C LYS A 409 3.58 30.08 -6.87
N LYS A 410 4.58 30.72 -7.46
CA LYS A 410 5.12 30.40 -8.78
C LYS A 410 5.76 29.01 -8.75
N TYR A 411 5.06 28.03 -9.33
CA TYR A 411 5.68 26.87 -9.96
C TYR A 411 5.09 26.73 -11.36
N HIS A 412 5.38 27.72 -12.22
CA HIS A 412 5.34 27.50 -13.66
C HIS A 412 6.74 27.05 -14.08
N VAL A 413 6.93 25.74 -14.15
CA VAL A 413 8.04 25.15 -14.90
C VAL A 413 7.39 24.46 -16.08
N GLY A 414 7.65 24.98 -17.29
CA GLY A 414 7.14 24.42 -18.54
C GLY A 414 7.48 22.93 -18.63
N ASN A 415 6.41 22.14 -18.70
CA ASN A 415 6.33 20.68 -18.69
C ASN A 415 7.03 19.95 -17.52
N ARG A 416 6.26 19.12 -16.81
CA ARG A 416 6.80 17.79 -16.50
C ARG A 416 5.84 16.62 -16.66
N PHE A 417 4.52 16.69 -16.40
CA PHE A 417 3.58 15.58 -16.74
C PHE A 417 2.08 15.98 -16.89
N SER A 418 1.67 17.25 -16.94
CA SER A 418 1.35 17.97 -18.20
C SER A 418 0.81 19.40 -17.92
N LYS A 419 0.54 20.19 -18.99
CA LYS A 419 0.32 21.66 -19.15
C LYS A 419 1.56 22.48 -19.57
N VAL A 420 2.23 22.13 -20.68
CA VAL A 420 2.47 22.89 -21.95
C VAL A 420 3.38 22.00 -22.83
N GLY A 421 2.85 21.28 -23.82
CA GLY A 421 3.66 20.38 -24.66
C GLY A 421 3.18 20.11 -26.09
N GLY A 422 1.95 20.46 -26.45
CA GLY A 422 1.45 20.51 -27.84
C GLY A 422 1.24 21.94 -28.37
N PRO A 423 0.76 22.11 -29.62
CA PRO A 423 0.50 23.44 -30.18
C PRO A 423 -0.59 24.18 -29.37
N PRO A 424 -0.54 25.53 -29.30
CA PRO A 424 -1.49 26.38 -28.56
C PRO A 424 -2.93 26.31 -29.11
N GLN A 425 -3.08 25.74 -30.30
CA GLN A 425 -4.36 25.49 -30.95
C GLN A 425 -4.31 24.11 -31.61
N ILE A 426 -5.32 23.28 -31.36
CA ILE A 426 -5.51 21.99 -32.05
C ILE A 426 -6.90 22.01 -32.67
N LEU A 427 -6.97 21.95 -34.00
CA LEU A 427 -8.24 21.89 -34.74
C LEU A 427 -9.25 22.98 -34.35
N GLY A 428 -8.77 24.20 -34.12
CA GLY A 428 -9.61 25.35 -33.77
C GLY A 428 -9.79 25.60 -32.27
N TRP A 429 -9.42 24.65 -31.40
CA TRP A 429 -9.55 24.79 -29.95
C TRP A 429 -8.34 25.48 -29.35
N GLN A 430 -8.56 26.59 -28.65
CA GLN A 430 -7.56 27.18 -27.76
C GLN A 430 -7.50 26.39 -26.46
N ARG A 431 -6.28 26.23 -25.94
CA ARG A 431 -6.05 25.66 -24.61
C ARG A 431 -6.75 26.41 -23.50
#